data_AF-A0A7J8YH42-F1
#
_entry.id   AF-A0A7J8YH42-F1
#
_cell.length_a   1.000
_cell.length_b   1.000
_cell.length_c   1.000
_cell.angle_alpha   90.00
_cell.angle_beta   90.00
_cell.angle_gamma   90.00
#
_symmetry.space_group_name_H-M   'P 1'
#
loop_
_entity.id
_entity.type
_entity.pdbx_description
1 polymer ?
#
loop_
_entity_poly.entity_id
_entity_poly.type
_entity_poly.pdbx_seq_one_letter_code
_entity_poly.pdbx_strand_id
1 'polypeptide(L)'
;MKEENAKLQEHLDQQKKAITEVEGEIKSLQSNLTLEQIHDKEAKLRKEVKEMEDKLVKLRGGVTLVRPEEKKAVEVMYSEKISLWRRRKRMFKDLWDAITENSPKDLKEFKEELGIEYDEDVGVNLQSVSELLQHRKKRARGQ
;
A
#
# COMPACT_ATOMS: atom_id res chain seq x y z
N MET A 1 18.57 30.91 -78.14
CA MET A 1 19.80 30.59 -77.35
C MET A 1 19.85 31.28 -75.98
N LYS A 2 20.08 32.60 -75.85
CA LYS A 2 20.15 33.24 -74.51
C LYS A 2 18.82 33.26 -73.75
N GLU A 3 17.71 33.62 -74.42
CA GLU A 3 16.37 33.61 -73.80
C GLU A 3 15.89 32.21 -73.44
N GLU A 4 16.18 31.21 -74.28
CA GLU A 4 15.82 29.81 -73.98
C GLU A 4 16.61 29.29 -72.78
N ASN A 5 17.90 29.61 -72.67
CA ASN A 5 18.70 29.28 -71.48
C ASN A 5 18.17 29.99 -70.22
N ALA A 6 17.75 31.25 -70.32
CA ALA A 6 17.16 31.97 -69.19
C ALA A 6 15.83 31.33 -68.75
N LYS A 7 14.97 30.94 -69.70
CA LYS A 7 13.72 30.21 -69.41
C LYS A 7 13.99 28.84 -68.78
N LEU A 8 14.98 28.10 -69.28
CA LEU A 8 15.40 26.82 -68.71
C LEU A 8 15.93 26.98 -67.28
N GLN A 9 16.69 28.04 -67.02
CA GLN A 9 17.21 28.34 -65.68
C GLN A 9 16.08 28.67 -64.70
N GLU A 10 15.10 29.48 -65.14
CA GLU A 10 13.92 29.82 -64.33
C GLU A 10 13.07 28.57 -64.02
N HIS A 11 12.90 27.68 -65.00
CA HIS A 11 12.17 26.42 -64.82
C HIS A 11 12.90 25.48 -63.85
N LEU A 12 14.23 25.43 -63.90
CA LEU A 12 15.06 24.68 -62.95
C LEU A 12 14.91 25.23 -61.52
N ASP A 13 14.91 26.55 -61.37
CA ASP A 13 14.79 27.17 -60.05
C ASP A 13 13.38 26.99 -59.46
N GLN A 14 12.33 27.01 -60.29
CA GLN A 14 10.97 26.67 -59.87
C GLN A 14 10.85 25.20 -59.45
N GLN A 15 11.43 24.27 -60.21
CA GLN A 15 11.42 22.84 -59.86
C GLN A 15 12.20 22.56 -58.58
N LYS A 16 13.36 23.21 -58.37
CA LYS A 16 14.12 23.10 -57.12
C LYS A 16 13.32 23.57 -55.91
N LYS A 17 12.61 24.69 -56.03
CA LYS A 17 11.74 25.19 -54.96
C LYS A 17 10.63 24.21 -54.61
N ALA A 18 9.94 23.68 -55.62
CA ALA A 18 8.90 22.66 -55.43
C ALA A 18 9.44 21.39 -54.75
N ILE A 19 10.65 20.94 -55.13
CA ILE A 19 11.30 19.79 -54.49
C ILE A 19 11.57 20.06 -53.01
N THR A 20 12.16 21.22 -52.68
CA THR A 20 12.41 21.57 -51.26
C THR A 20 11.14 21.69 -50.42
N GLU A 21 10.03 22.14 -51.02
CA GLU A 21 8.75 22.28 -50.33
C GLU A 21 8.16 20.89 -50.03
N VAL A 22 8.12 20.01 -51.02
CA VAL A 22 7.66 18.61 -50.88
C VAL A 22 8.56 17.82 -49.92
N GLU A 23 9.88 18.00 -49.97
CA GLU A 23 10.81 17.38 -49.02
C GLU A 23 10.57 17.87 -47.58
N GLY A 24 10.18 19.13 -47.39
CA GLY A 24 9.78 19.69 -46.11
C GLY A 24 8.53 19.03 -45.55
N GLU A 25 7.50 18.87 -46.39
CA GLU A 25 6.26 18.17 -46.04
C GLU A 25 6.50 16.69 -45.70
N ILE A 26 7.33 15.99 -46.48
CA ILE A 26 7.69 14.60 -46.21
C ILE A 26 8.38 14.46 -44.85
N LYS A 27 9.34 15.34 -44.51
CA LYS A 27 10.00 15.34 -43.20
C LYS A 27 9.03 15.64 -42.06
N SER A 28 8.07 16.54 -42.29
CA SER A 28 7.01 16.86 -41.33
C SER A 28 6.05 15.68 -41.11
N LEU A 29 5.75 14.91 -42.14
CA LEU A 29 4.89 13.72 -42.03
C LEU A 29 5.64 12.55 -41.37
N GLN A 30 6.93 12.37 -41.70
CA GLN A 30 7.78 11.33 -41.13
C GLN A 30 8.15 11.57 -39.65
N SER A 31 8.09 12.81 -39.17
CA SER A 31 8.31 13.11 -37.74
C SER A 31 7.13 12.71 -36.85
N ASN A 32 5.97 12.40 -37.45
CA ASN A 32 4.80 11.90 -36.75
C ASN A 32 4.75 10.36 -36.80
N LEU A 33 4.12 9.77 -35.79
CA LEU A 33 3.86 8.34 -35.80
C LEU A 33 2.99 7.98 -37.01
N THR A 34 3.31 6.87 -37.68
CA THR A 34 2.44 6.36 -38.74
C THR A 34 1.12 5.87 -38.16
N LEU A 35 0.06 5.86 -38.97
CA LEU A 35 -1.26 5.38 -38.56
C LEU A 35 -1.20 3.95 -37.97
N GLU A 36 -0.38 3.08 -38.56
CA GLU A 36 -0.14 1.73 -38.06
C GLU A 36 0.48 1.72 -36.66
N GLN A 37 1.50 2.56 -36.43
CA GLN A 37 2.12 2.67 -35.11
C GLN A 37 1.18 3.26 -34.07
N ILE A 38 0.25 4.14 -34.46
CA ILE A 38 -0.79 4.67 -33.58
C ILE A 38 -1.76 3.56 -33.18
N HIS A 39 -2.24 2.76 -34.13
CA HIS A 39 -3.13 1.64 -33.86
C HIS A 39 -2.47 0.58 -32.95
N ASP A 40 -1.20 0.27 -33.18
CA ASP A 40 -0.45 -0.66 -32.33
C ASP A 40 -0.32 -0.15 -30.89
N LYS A 41 -0.04 1.14 -30.72
CA LYS A 41 0.00 1.77 -29.38
C LYS A 41 -1.37 1.79 -28.72
N GLU A 42 -2.41 2.12 -29.47
CA GLU A 42 -3.78 2.11 -28.98
C GLU A 42 -4.19 0.71 -28.48
N ALA A 43 -3.90 -0.34 -29.26
CA ALA A 43 -4.19 -1.71 -28.89
C ALA A 43 -3.45 -2.14 -27.61
N LYS A 44 -2.17 -1.77 -27.48
CA LYS A 44 -1.37 -2.02 -26.27
C LYS A 44 -1.95 -1.30 -25.05
N LEU A 45 -2.23 0.00 -25.17
CA LEU A 45 -2.78 0.80 -24.07
C LEU A 45 -4.15 0.29 -23.64
N ARG A 46 -5.04 -0.07 -24.58
CA ARG A 46 -6.34 -0.65 -24.26
C ARG A 46 -6.21 -1.97 -23.50
N LYS A 47 -5.24 -2.81 -23.86
CA LYS A 47 -4.95 -4.05 -23.14
C LYS A 47 -4.45 -3.78 -21.72
N GLU A 48 -3.50 -2.85 -21.55
CA GLU A 48 -2.97 -2.47 -20.24
C GLU A 48 -4.06 -1.89 -19.33
N VAL A 49 -4.91 -1.02 -19.87
CA VAL A 49 -6.06 -0.45 -19.13
C VAL A 49 -6.97 -1.58 -18.64
N LYS A 50 -7.33 -2.52 -19.52
CA LYS A 50 -8.18 -3.65 -19.15
C LYS A 50 -7.54 -4.53 -18.06
N GLU A 51 -6.24 -4.83 -18.17
CA GLU A 51 -5.51 -5.59 -17.15
C GLU A 51 -5.44 -4.86 -15.80
N MET A 52 -5.28 -3.53 -15.82
CA MET A 52 -5.28 -2.68 -14.63
C MET A 52 -6.67 -2.62 -13.99
N GLU A 53 -7.73 -2.54 -14.79
CA GLU A 53 -9.12 -2.59 -14.34
C GLU A 53 -9.44 -3.95 -13.70
N ASP A 54 -9.06 -5.07 -14.32
CA ASP A 54 -9.26 -6.41 -13.74
C ASP A 54 -8.52 -6.58 -12.40
N LYS A 55 -7.31 -6.02 -12.29
CA LYS A 55 -6.56 -5.96 -11.01
C LYS A 55 -7.30 -5.09 -9.99
N LEU A 56 -7.81 -3.93 -10.39
CA LEU A 56 -8.56 -3.04 -9.52
C LEU A 56 -9.87 -3.66 -9.05
N VAL A 57 -10.60 -4.38 -9.90
CA VAL A 57 -11.83 -5.10 -9.51
C VAL A 57 -11.50 -6.16 -8.46
N LYS A 58 -10.40 -6.91 -8.62
CA LYS A 58 -9.96 -7.89 -7.61
C LYS A 58 -9.54 -7.23 -6.29
N LEU A 59 -8.85 -6.09 -6.35
CA LEU A 59 -8.43 -5.36 -5.15
C LEU A 59 -9.63 -4.72 -4.42
N ARG A 60 -10.58 -4.15 -5.17
CA ARG A 60 -11.81 -3.54 -4.65
C ARG A 60 -12.79 -4.58 -4.12
N GLY A 61 -12.96 -5.70 -4.83
CA GLY A 61 -13.80 -6.82 -4.41
C GLY A 61 -13.18 -7.63 -3.27
N GLY A 62 -11.85 -7.64 -3.17
CA GLY A 62 -11.12 -8.43 -2.17
C GLY A 62 -10.79 -7.71 -0.86
N VAL A 63 -10.67 -6.39 -0.81
CA VAL A 63 -10.09 -5.73 0.37
C VAL A 63 -10.75 -4.39 0.67
N THR A 64 -11.83 -4.44 1.44
CA THR A 64 -12.07 -3.52 2.58
C THR A 64 -13.08 -4.18 3.52
N LEU A 65 -12.76 -5.38 4.02
CA LEU A 65 -13.62 -6.10 4.97
C LEU A 65 -13.78 -5.36 6.31
N VAL A 66 -12.86 -4.45 6.63
CA VAL A 66 -12.90 -3.66 7.85
C VAL A 66 -12.71 -2.20 7.48
N ARG A 67 -13.69 -1.36 7.83
CA ARG A 67 -13.57 0.08 7.63
C ARG A 67 -12.40 0.60 8.47
N PRO A 68 -11.63 1.60 8.00
CA PRO A 68 -10.56 2.19 8.80
C PRO A 68 -11.00 2.66 10.19
N GLU A 69 -12.25 3.14 10.29
CA GLU A 69 -12.88 3.55 11.54
C GLU A 69 -13.11 2.38 12.50
N GLU A 70 -13.66 1.27 12.01
CA GLU A 70 -13.87 0.04 12.79
C GLU A 70 -12.54 -0.53 13.27
N LYS A 71 -11.51 -0.54 12.40
CA LYS A 71 -10.16 -0.96 12.77
C LYS A 71 -9.61 -0.09 13.91
N LYS A 72 -9.75 1.23 13.83
CA LYS A 72 -9.28 2.16 14.87
C LYS A 72 -10.05 1.96 16.18
N ALA A 73 -11.36 1.76 16.13
CA ALA A 73 -12.18 1.50 17.30
C ALA A 73 -11.74 0.22 18.03
N VAL A 74 -11.50 -0.86 17.28
CA VAL A 74 -10.99 -2.13 17.84
C VAL A 74 -9.60 -1.96 18.44
N GLU A 75 -8.70 -1.20 17.80
CA GLU A 75 -7.37 -0.93 18.33
C GLU A 75 -7.40 -0.15 19.66
N VAL A 76 -8.26 0.87 19.75
CA VAL A 76 -8.44 1.65 20.99
C VAL A 76 -8.98 0.74 22.09
N MET A 77 -10.08 0.02 21.81
CA MET A 77 -10.68 -0.92 22.77
C MET A 77 -9.65 -1.95 23.26
N TYR A 78 -8.89 -2.55 22.34
CA TYR A 78 -7.88 -3.54 22.69
C TYR A 78 -6.79 -2.95 23.60
N SER A 79 -6.29 -1.75 23.29
CA SER A 79 -5.30 -1.06 24.11
C SER A 79 -5.81 -0.77 25.53
N GLU A 80 -7.08 -0.36 25.65
CA GLU A 80 -7.72 -0.11 26.94
C GLU A 80 -7.85 -1.40 27.75
N LYS A 81 -8.35 -2.49 27.15
CA LYS A 81 -8.50 -3.77 27.85
C LYS A 81 -7.18 -4.32 28.36
N ILE A 82 -6.10 -4.21 27.57
CA ILE A 82 -4.75 -4.62 28.01
C ILE A 82 -4.24 -3.77 29.16
N SER A 83 -4.49 -2.46 29.14
CA SER A 83 -4.10 -1.58 30.25
C SER A 83 -4.85 -1.90 31.54
N LEU A 84 -6.16 -2.20 31.45
CA LEU A 84 -6.98 -2.60 32.58
C LEU A 84 -6.53 -3.93 33.17
N TRP A 85 -6.21 -4.93 32.34
CA TRP A 85 -5.71 -6.22 32.80
C TRP A 85 -4.39 -6.07 33.56
N ARG A 86 -3.42 -5.31 33.03
CA ARG A 86 -2.16 -5.00 33.74
C ARG A 86 -2.40 -4.35 35.08
N ARG A 87 -3.30 -3.37 35.14
CA ARG A 87 -3.62 -2.65 36.38
C ARG A 87 -4.23 -3.59 37.41
N ARG A 88 -5.23 -4.39 37.01
CA ARG A 88 -5.89 -5.36 37.89
C ARG A 88 -4.94 -6.43 38.40
N LYS A 89 -4.09 -6.99 37.53
CA LYS A 89 -3.07 -7.97 37.92
C LYS A 89 -2.09 -7.39 38.94
N ARG A 90 -1.68 -6.12 38.76
CA ARG A 90 -0.82 -5.43 39.73
C ARG A 90 -1.53 -5.24 41.08
N MET A 91 -2.74 -4.68 41.08
CA MET A 91 -3.51 -4.48 42.32
C MET A 91 -3.74 -5.78 43.08
N PHE A 92 -4.08 -6.86 42.37
CA PHE A 92 -4.22 -8.18 42.98
C PHE A 92 -2.91 -8.66 43.59
N LYS A 93 -1.79 -8.53 42.86
CA LYS A 93 -0.47 -8.93 43.36
C LYS A 93 -0.08 -8.13 44.60
N ASP A 94 -0.28 -6.81 44.60
CA ASP A 94 0.05 -5.95 45.74
C ASP A 94 -0.74 -6.36 47.00
N LEU A 95 -2.04 -6.68 46.85
CA LEU A 95 -2.88 -7.19 47.94
C LEU A 95 -2.47 -8.59 48.38
N TRP A 96 -2.17 -9.46 47.42
CA TRP A 96 -1.76 -10.84 47.68
C TRP A 96 -0.44 -10.88 48.44
N ASP A 97 0.54 -10.09 48.02
CA ASP A 97 1.84 -9.98 48.66
C ASP A 97 1.66 -9.46 50.10
N ALA A 98 0.83 -8.43 50.32
CA ALA A 98 0.53 -7.91 51.66
C ALA A 98 -0.17 -8.93 52.59
N ILE A 99 -1.05 -9.79 52.04
CA ILE A 99 -1.73 -10.85 52.81
C ILE A 99 -0.76 -11.99 53.14
N THR A 100 0.15 -12.31 52.22
CA THR A 100 1.03 -13.48 52.33
C THR A 100 2.40 -13.20 52.94
N GLU A 101 2.77 -11.92 53.14
CA GLU A 101 4.08 -11.49 53.64
C GLU A 101 4.50 -12.14 54.97
N ASN A 102 3.55 -12.41 55.86
CA ASN A 102 3.78 -13.07 57.15
C ASN A 102 2.96 -14.36 57.34
N SER A 103 2.50 -14.97 56.24
CA SER A 103 1.66 -16.16 56.32
C SER A 103 2.51 -17.40 56.69
N PRO A 104 2.10 -18.19 57.70
CA PRO A 104 2.72 -19.48 58.00
C PRO A 104 2.22 -20.62 57.08
N LYS A 105 1.21 -20.37 56.23
CA LYS A 105 0.66 -21.36 55.29
C LYS A 105 1.50 -21.48 54.02
N ASP A 106 1.52 -22.65 53.39
CA ASP A 106 2.06 -22.79 52.04
C ASP A 106 1.23 -21.99 51.04
N LEU A 107 1.90 -21.13 50.26
CA LEU A 107 1.25 -20.21 49.33
C LEU A 107 0.57 -20.95 48.17
N LYS A 108 1.01 -22.16 47.83
CA LYS A 108 0.38 -22.97 46.77
C LYS A 108 -0.95 -23.55 47.23
N GLU A 109 -0.95 -24.23 48.37
CA GLU A 109 -2.18 -24.77 48.98
C GLU A 109 -3.20 -23.66 49.27
N PHE A 110 -2.74 -22.49 49.75
CA PHE A 110 -3.63 -21.36 50.01
C PHE A 110 -4.25 -20.76 48.74
N LYS A 111 -3.55 -20.80 47.60
CA LYS A 111 -4.12 -20.38 46.31
C LYS A 111 -5.15 -21.37 45.80
N GLU A 112 -4.88 -22.66 45.92
CA GLU A 112 -5.81 -23.72 45.54
C GLU A 112 -7.08 -23.70 46.42
N GLU A 113 -6.93 -23.48 47.73
CA GLU A 113 -8.04 -23.31 48.68
C GLU A 113 -8.94 -22.13 48.30
N LEU A 114 -8.34 -21.03 47.84
CA LEU A 114 -9.05 -19.83 47.40
C LEU A 114 -9.54 -19.88 45.94
N GLY A 115 -9.18 -20.92 45.18
CA GLY A 115 -9.51 -21.06 43.76
C GLY A 115 -8.91 -19.96 42.88
N ILE A 116 -7.70 -19.49 43.19
CA ILE A 116 -7.01 -18.46 42.41
C ILE A 116 -6.19 -19.12 41.30
N GLU A 117 -6.48 -18.76 40.06
CA GLU A 117 -5.76 -19.19 38.87
C GLU A 117 -4.95 -18.02 38.27
N TYR A 118 -3.76 -18.31 37.75
CA TYR A 118 -2.95 -17.37 36.99
C TYR A 118 -3.25 -17.43 35.49
N ASP A 119 -2.83 -16.37 34.78
CA ASP A 119 -2.94 -16.33 33.31
C ASP A 119 -2.33 -17.60 32.66
N GLU A 120 -1.24 -18.14 33.23
CA GLU A 120 -0.56 -19.35 32.73
C GLU A 120 -1.40 -20.62 32.89
N ASP A 121 -2.17 -20.73 33.98
CA ASP A 121 -3.02 -21.89 34.29
C ASP A 121 -4.18 -22.03 33.29
N VAL A 122 -4.61 -20.90 32.70
CA VAL A 122 -5.64 -20.85 31.63
C VAL A 122 -5.03 -20.71 30.22
N GLY A 123 -3.71 -20.90 30.07
CA GLY A 123 -3.02 -20.88 28.78
C GLY A 123 -2.90 -19.48 28.14
N VAL A 124 -2.95 -18.43 28.95
CA VAL A 124 -2.96 -17.03 28.52
C VAL A 124 -1.63 -16.36 28.84
N ASN A 125 -1.04 -15.68 27.85
CA ASN A 125 0.18 -14.91 28.03
C ASN A 125 -0.04 -13.42 27.72
N LEU A 126 0.03 -12.57 28.73
CA LEU A 126 -0.17 -11.13 28.59
C LEU A 126 0.89 -10.43 27.74
N GLN A 127 2.12 -10.94 27.70
CA GLN A 127 3.21 -10.38 26.89
C GLN A 127 2.97 -10.63 25.40
N SER A 128 2.64 -11.87 25.02
CA SER A 128 2.36 -12.21 23.62
C SER A 128 1.17 -11.42 23.07
N VAL A 129 0.11 -11.27 23.86
CA VAL A 129 -1.08 -10.48 23.53
C VAL A 129 -0.74 -8.98 23.43
N SER A 130 0.17 -8.48 24.26
CA SER A 130 0.66 -7.09 24.17
C SER A 130 1.52 -6.83 22.93
N GLU A 131 2.33 -7.80 22.51
CA GLU A 131 3.23 -7.64 21.36
C GLU A 131 2.47 -7.43 20.05
N LEU A 132 1.25 -7.97 19.93
CA LEU A 132 0.36 -7.76 18.79
C LEU A 132 0.07 -6.26 18.53
N LEU A 133 0.04 -5.42 19.58
CA LEU A 133 -0.09 -3.96 19.44
C LEU A 133 1.20 -3.29 18.94
N GLN A 134 2.36 -3.79 19.36
CA GLN A 134 3.65 -3.18 19.06
C GLN A 134 4.07 -3.43 17.60
N HIS A 135 3.74 -4.61 17.05
CA HIS A 135 4.02 -4.95 15.66
C HIS A 135 3.29 -4.02 14.66
N ARG A 136 2.13 -3.47 15.03
CA ARG A 136 1.39 -2.52 14.18
C ARG A 136 1.98 -1.12 14.15
N LYS A 137 2.68 -0.68 15.20
CA LYS A 137 3.25 0.69 15.28
C LYS A 137 4.62 0.84 14.60
N LYS A 138 5.28 -0.25 14.19
CA LYS A 138 6.68 -0.22 13.71
C LYS A 138 6.88 0.15 12.23
N ARG A 139 5.85 0.48 11.45
CA ARG A 139 6.02 0.92 10.05
C ARG A 139 5.45 2.31 9.78
N ALA A 140 6.23 3.31 10.20
CA ALA A 140 6.32 4.60 9.54
C ALA A 140 7.79 5.03 9.58
N ARG A 141 8.65 4.33 8.82
CA ARG A 141 9.95 4.89 8.43
C ARG A 141 9.71 5.54 7.08
N GLY A 142 9.49 6.85 7.12
CA GLY A 142 9.29 7.69 5.95
C GLY A 142 10.50 7.67 5.02
N GLN A 143 10.19 7.71 3.72
CA GLN A 143 11.05 8.30 2.70
C GLN A 143 11.09 9.82 2.89
#